data_AF-A0A1I0H261-F1
#
_entry.id   AF-A0A1I0H261-F1
#
_cell.length_a   1.000
_cell.length_b   1.000
_cell.length_c   1.000
_cell.angle_alpha   90.00
_cell.angle_beta   90.00
_cell.angle_gamma   90.00
#
_symmetry.space_group_name_H-M   'P 1'
#
loop_
_entity.id
_entity.type
_entity.pdbx_description
1 polymer ?
#
loop_
_entity_poly.entity_id
_entity_poly.type
_entity_poly.pdbx_seq_one_letter_code
_entity_poly.pdbx_strand_id
1 'polypeptide(L)'
;MQMANDKVQLFEDQPIRTAWVEDEEEWYFSIVDVVGILTEQPDIDGARNNWKVLKNRLKDEGSQLVTNCHQLKMRSPKDGKRYNTDVANTEQLLRLIQSIPSKKSGAV
;
A
#
# COMPACT_ATOMS: atom_id res chain seq x y z
N MET A 1 -4.64 -17.07 16.41
CA MET A 1 -5.51 -15.88 16.58
C MET A 1 -4.59 -14.68 16.41
N GLN A 2 -4.43 -14.16 15.18
CA GLN A 2 -3.44 -13.11 14.90
C GLN A 2 -3.98 -11.75 15.37
N MET A 3 -3.39 -11.18 16.42
CA MET A 3 -3.65 -9.80 16.81
C MET A 3 -2.68 -8.89 16.05
N ALA A 4 -3.09 -8.45 14.86
CA ALA A 4 -2.42 -7.35 14.17
C ALA A 4 -2.57 -6.08 15.02
N ASN A 5 -1.46 -5.63 15.61
CA ASN A 5 -1.37 -4.37 16.34
C ASN A 5 -1.30 -3.24 15.30
N ASP A 6 -2.46 -2.64 15.01
CA ASP A 6 -2.61 -1.60 13.99
C ASP A 6 -1.98 -0.27 14.51
N LYS A 7 -0.64 -0.10 14.39
CA LYS A 7 0.00 1.21 14.61
C LYS A 7 -0.11 2.05 13.34
N VAL A 8 -0.52 3.31 13.47
CA VAL A 8 -0.57 4.25 12.35
C VAL A 8 0.77 4.98 12.27
N GLN A 9 1.49 4.82 11.15
CA GLN A 9 2.65 5.67 10.84
C GLN A 9 2.20 6.78 9.88
N LEU A 10 2.68 8.01 10.10
CA LEU A 10 2.34 9.18 9.28
C LEU A 10 3.38 9.34 8.16
N PHE A 11 2.91 9.48 6.92
CA PHE A 11 3.72 9.91 5.77
C PHE A 11 2.96 11.05 5.08
N GLU A 12 3.59 12.22 4.92
CA GLU A 12 2.96 13.45 4.39
C GLU A 12 1.62 13.79 5.08
N ASP A 13 1.57 13.72 6.42
CA ASP A 13 0.37 13.98 7.24
C ASP A 13 -0.85 13.07 6.99
N GLN A 14 -0.69 12.02 6.18
CA GLN A 14 -1.73 11.03 5.93
C GLN A 14 -1.44 9.70 6.65
N PRO A 15 -2.46 9.08 7.29
CA PRO A 15 -2.28 7.84 8.02
C PRO A 15 -2.10 6.66 7.06
N ILE A 16 -0.99 5.92 7.21
CA ILE A 16 -0.79 4.63 6.54
C ILE A 16 -1.15 3.50 7.53
N ARG A 17 -2.00 2.57 7.09
CA ARG A 17 -2.27 1.35 7.87
C ARG A 17 -1.05 0.43 7.83
N THR A 18 -0.59 0.03 9.01
CA THR A 18 0.53 -0.91 9.16
C THR A 18 0.13 -2.14 9.95
N ALA A 19 0.84 -3.24 9.74
CA ALA A 19 0.70 -4.46 10.50
C ALA A 19 2.10 -5.02 10.83
N TRP A 20 2.29 -5.41 12.08
CA TRP A 20 3.46 -6.19 12.50
C TRP A 20 3.19 -7.67 12.23
N VAL A 21 4.11 -8.35 11.55
CA VAL A 21 4.06 -9.79 11.33
C VAL A 21 5.12 -10.44 12.22
N GLU A 22 4.68 -11.10 13.29
CA GLU A 22 5.57 -11.69 14.30
C GLU A 22 6.48 -12.78 13.73
N ASP A 23 5.97 -13.62 12.83
CA ASP A 23 6.73 -14.73 12.23
C ASP A 23 7.90 -14.25 11.37
N GLU A 24 7.80 -13.04 10.82
CA GLU A 24 8.81 -12.42 9.94
C GLU A 24 9.59 -11.32 10.68
N GLU A 25 9.18 -10.95 11.90
CA GLU A 25 9.70 -9.81 12.66
C GLU A 25 9.77 -8.50 11.83
N GLU A 26 8.77 -8.29 10.97
CA GLU A 26 8.74 -7.20 10.00
C GLU A 26 7.44 -6.38 10.02
N TRP A 27 7.57 -5.10 9.66
CA TRP A 27 6.44 -4.19 9.42
C TRP A 27 5.98 -4.24 7.98
N TYR A 28 4.67 -4.38 7.81
CA TYR A 28 3.98 -4.32 6.53
C TYR A 28 3.09 -3.09 6.45
N PHE A 29 3.01 -2.51 5.25
CA PHE A 29 2.30 -1.28 4.96
C PHE A 29 1.24 -1.53 3.90
N SER A 30 0.06 -0.91 4.05
CA SER A 30 -0.98 -0.92 3.03
C SER A 30 -0.49 -0.26 1.75
N ILE A 31 -0.39 -1.02 0.66
CA ILE A 31 0.02 -0.50 -0.65
C ILE A 31 -1.00 0.54 -1.15
N VAL A 32 -2.29 0.27 -0.94
CA VAL A 32 -3.36 1.17 -1.37
C VAL A 32 -3.24 2.53 -0.70
N ASP A 33 -2.87 2.58 0.58
CA ASP A 33 -2.76 3.85 1.31
C ASP A 33 -1.59 4.66 0.76
N VAL A 34 -0.44 4.01 0.52
CA VAL A 34 0.74 4.66 -0.08
C VAL A 34 0.47 5.14 -1.50
N VAL A 35 -0.17 4.32 -2.34
CA VAL A 35 -0.60 4.73 -3.68
C VAL A 35 -1.54 5.94 -3.59
N GLY A 36 -2.48 5.94 -2.64
CA GLY A 36 -3.39 7.06 -2.41
C GLY A 36 -2.66 8.36 -2.13
N ILE A 37 -1.66 8.32 -1.24
CA ILE A 37 -0.83 9.49 -0.90
C ILE A 37 -0.04 9.97 -2.12
N LEU A 38 0.67 9.07 -2.79
CA LEU A 38 1.53 9.42 -3.93
C LEU A 38 0.77 9.89 -5.18
N THR A 39 -0.51 9.52 -5.28
CA THR A 39 -1.37 9.90 -6.40
C THR A 39 -2.46 10.91 -5.99
N GLU A 40 -2.34 11.49 -4.79
CA GLU A 40 -3.21 12.54 -4.23
C GLU A 40 -4.71 12.19 -4.36
N GLN A 41 -5.05 10.93 -4.07
CA GLN A 41 -6.43 10.48 -4.20
C GLN A 41 -7.27 10.98 -3.03
N PRO A 42 -8.45 11.56 -3.27
CA PRO A 42 -9.31 12.08 -2.22
C PRO A 42 -9.95 10.97 -1.38
N ASP A 43 -10.02 9.75 -1.91
CA ASP A 43 -10.61 8.60 -1.25
C ASP A 43 -9.91 7.29 -1.60
N ILE A 44 -10.21 6.27 -0.79
CA ILE A 44 -9.62 4.93 -0.94
C ILE A 44 -10.09 4.18 -2.20
N ASP A 45 -11.24 4.51 -2.81
CA ASP A 45 -11.65 3.84 -4.06
C ASP A 45 -10.80 4.32 -5.23
N GLY A 46 -10.52 5.63 -5.29
CA GLY A 46 -9.55 6.20 -6.23
C GLY A 46 -8.18 5.56 -6.09
N ALA A 47 -7.68 5.45 -4.85
CA ALA A 47 -6.42 4.79 -4.55
C ALA A 47 -6.39 3.31 -4.98
N ARG A 48 -7.49 2.55 -4.74
CA ARG A 48 -7.62 1.15 -5.18
C ARG A 48 -7.63 1.01 -6.69
N ASN A 49 -8.29 1.93 -7.40
CA ASN A 49 -8.32 1.92 -8.86
C ASN A 49 -6.93 2.20 -9.44
N ASN A 50 -6.23 3.20 -8.92
CA ASN A 50 -4.83 3.48 -9.31
C ASN A 50 -3.93 2.28 -9.04
N TRP A 51 -4.08 1.64 -7.87
CA TRP A 51 -3.32 0.42 -7.57
C TRP A 51 -3.62 -0.71 -8.55
N LYS A 52 -4.89 -0.93 -8.91
CA LYS A 52 -5.27 -1.96 -9.89
C LYS A 52 -4.62 -1.73 -11.25
N VAL A 53 -4.60 -0.48 -11.73
CA VAL A 53 -3.94 -0.11 -12.99
C VAL A 53 -2.43 -0.33 -12.90
N LEU A 54 -1.78 0.14 -11.83
CA LEU A 54 -0.36 -0.05 -11.60
C LEU A 54 0.02 -1.53 -11.52
N LYS A 55 -0.79 -2.32 -10.80
CA LYS A 55 -0.58 -3.76 -10.64
C LYS A 55 -0.64 -4.49 -11.98
N ASN A 56 -1.57 -4.11 -12.86
CA ASN A 56 -1.65 -4.69 -14.20
C ASN A 56 -0.43 -4.30 -15.04
N ARG A 57 -0.04 -3.02 -15.07
CA ARG A 57 1.15 -2.57 -15.81
C ARG A 57 2.41 -3.30 -15.36
N LEU A 58 2.64 -3.41 -14.06
CA LEU A 58 3.78 -4.13 -13.49
C LEU A 58 3.76 -5.62 -13.86
N LYS A 59 2.58 -6.24 -13.95
CA LYS A 59 2.46 -7.63 -14.43
C LYS A 59 2.82 -7.76 -15.90
N ASP A 60 2.35 -6.82 -16.73
CA ASP A 60 2.64 -6.81 -18.17
C ASP A 60 4.14 -6.57 -18.43
N GLU A 61 4.81 -5.80 -17.57
CA GLU A 61 6.27 -5.60 -17.56
C GLU A 61 7.06 -6.80 -17.00
N GLY A 62 6.39 -7.86 -16.52
CA GLY A 62 7.04 -9.04 -15.94
C GLY A 62 7.60 -8.83 -14.53
N SER A 63 7.16 -7.79 -13.82
CA SER A 63 7.64 -7.49 -12.47
C SER A 63 7.17 -8.55 -11.46
N GLN A 64 8.12 -9.11 -10.70
CA GLN A 64 7.82 -10.05 -9.63
C GLN A 64 7.22 -9.38 -8.38
N LEU A 65 7.32 -8.05 -8.25
CA LEU A 65 6.82 -7.29 -7.11
C LEU A 65 5.31 -7.47 -6.88
N VAL A 66 4.55 -7.58 -7.97
CA VAL A 66 3.08 -7.70 -7.94
C VAL A 66 2.59 -9.13 -7.97
N THR A 67 3.48 -10.07 -8.28
CA THR A 67 3.20 -11.51 -8.35
C THR A 67 3.27 -12.13 -6.96
N ASN A 68 4.17 -11.66 -6.09
CA ASN A 68 4.32 -12.11 -4.70
C ASN A 68 3.70 -11.15 -3.67
N CYS A 69 2.63 -10.45 -4.04
CA CYS A 69 2.04 -9.44 -3.17
C CYS A 69 1.39 -10.11 -1.93
N HIS A 70 1.88 -9.79 -0.74
CA HIS A 70 1.31 -10.29 0.51
C HIS A 70 -0.06 -9.64 0.77
N GLN A 71 -0.97 -10.39 1.38
CA GLN A 71 -2.27 -9.86 1.78
C GLN A 71 -2.52 -10.06 3.26
N LEU A 72 -2.81 -8.97 3.98
CA LEU A 72 -3.17 -8.99 5.39
C LEU A 72 -4.58 -8.44 5.60
N LYS A 73 -5.26 -8.94 6.63
CA LYS A 73 -6.57 -8.41 7.04
C LYS A 73 -6.38 -7.09 7.76
N MET A 74 -6.69 -6.00 7.07
CA MET A 74 -6.62 -4.64 7.62
C MET A 74 -8.02 -4.06 7.81
N ARG A 75 -8.17 -3.21 8.82
CA ARG A 75 -9.40 -2.43 9.02
C ARG A 75 -9.58 -1.43 7.89
N SER A 76 -10.77 -1.38 7.31
CA SER A 76 -11.16 -0.40 6.31
C SER A 76 -11.52 0.92 6.98
N PRO A 77 -11.01 2.06 6.48
CA PRO A 77 -11.35 3.38 7.03
C PRO A 77 -12.80 3.80 6.68
N LYS A 78 -13.43 3.17 5.70
CA LYS A 78 -14.80 3.52 5.24
C LYS A 78 -15.90 3.01 6.16
N ASP A 79 -15.78 1.76 6.59
CA ASP A 79 -16.85 1.02 7.27
C ASP A 79 -16.36 0.30 8.53
N GLY A 80 -15.07 0.39 8.85
CA GLY A 80 -14.47 -0.27 10.00
C GLY A 80 -14.38 -1.79 9.89
N LYS A 81 -14.81 -2.41 8.78
CA LYS A 81 -14.74 -3.86 8.55
C LYS A 81 -13.31 -4.26 8.17
N ARG A 82 -12.95 -5.54 8.37
CA ARG A 82 -11.63 -6.05 8.00
C ARG A 82 -11.66 -6.71 6.62
N TYR A 83 -10.75 -6.31 5.74
CA TYR A 83 -10.61 -6.86 4.38
C TYR A 83 -9.17 -7.25 4.10
N ASN A 84 -8.97 -8.25 3.25
CA ASN A 84 -7.66 -8.55 2.70
C ASN A 84 -7.19 -7.34 1.88
N THR A 85 -6.04 -6.82 2.26
CA THR A 85 -5.41 -5.64 1.67
C THR A 85 -4.02 -6.04 1.20
N ASP A 86 -3.67 -5.66 -0.02
CA ASP A 86 -2.32 -5.84 -0.56
C ASP A 86 -1.33 -5.02 0.29
N VAL A 87 -0.30 -5.67 0.81
CA VAL A 87 0.71 -5.08 1.69
C VAL A 87 2.12 -5.32 1.18
N ALA A 88 3.03 -4.44 1.57
CA ALA A 88 4.45 -4.54 1.27
C ALA A 88 5.27 -4.24 2.53
N ASN A 89 6.40 -4.94 2.71
CA ASN A 89 7.40 -4.54 3.68
C ASN A 89 8.19 -3.31 3.18
N THR A 90 9.11 -2.78 3.98
CA THR A 90 9.87 -1.56 3.65
C THR A 90 10.59 -1.65 2.30
N GLU A 91 11.27 -2.76 2.01
CA GLU A 91 12.03 -2.91 0.76
C GLU A 91 11.12 -2.98 -0.47
N GLN A 92 10.07 -3.79 -0.40
CA GLN A 92 9.07 -3.91 -1.45
C GLN A 92 8.37 -2.57 -1.70
N LEU A 93 8.07 -1.84 -0.63
CA LEU A 93 7.44 -0.55 -0.70
C LEU A 93 8.34 0.47 -1.41
N LEU A 94 9.62 0.56 -1.04
CA LEU A 94 10.58 1.45 -1.70
C LEU A 94 10.66 1.18 -3.21
N ARG A 95 10.73 -0.09 -3.63
CA ARG A 95 10.74 -0.47 -5.05
C ARG A 95 9.44 -0.09 -5.76
N LEU A 96 8.30 -0.24 -5.07
CA LEU A 96 7.01 0.14 -5.61
C LEU A 96 6.92 1.66 -5.81
N ILE A 97 7.37 2.45 -4.84
CA ILE A 97 7.37 3.91 -4.91
C ILE A 97 8.17 4.40 -6.13
N GLN A 98 9.34 3.80 -6.39
CA GLN A 98 10.14 4.11 -7.58
C GLN A 98 9.42 3.76 -8.91
N SER A 99 8.49 2.82 -8.86
CA SER A 99 7.72 2.38 -10.04
C SER A 99 6.45 3.22 -10.27
N ILE A 100 6.01 4.00 -9.28
CA ILE A 100 4.88 4.92 -9.42
C ILE A 100 5.41 6.17 -10.11
N PRO A 101 5.02 6.47 -11.36
CA PRO A 101 5.40 7.74 -11.98
C PRO A 101 4.82 8.85 -11.12
N SER A 102 5.69 9.61 -10.47
CA SER A 102 5.23 10.66 -9.55
C SER A 102 4.44 11.70 -10.34
N LYS A 103 3.28 12.10 -9.83
CA LYS A 103 2.64 13.36 -10.26
C LYS A 103 3.40 14.58 -9.70
N LYS A 104 4.34 14.35 -8.77
CA LYS A 104 5.25 15.33 -8.16
C LYS A 104 6.50 15.63 -9.02
N SER A 105 6.43 15.46 -10.34
CA SER A 105 7.35 16.14 -11.27
C SER A 105 6.58 17.19 -12.03
N GLY A 106 6.39 18.36 -11.41
CA GLY A 106 5.73 19.48 -12.05
C GLY A 106 5.34 20.63 -11.13
N ALA A 107 6.31 21.24 -10.44
CA ALA A 107 6.25 22.67 -10.09
C ALA A 107 7.66 23.15 -9.65
N VAL A 108 8.36 23.74 -10.62
CA VAL A 108 9.53 24.65 -10.56
C VAL A 108 10.80 24.24 -9.81
#